data_AF-A0A395SYD9-F1
#
_entry.id   AF-A0A395SYD9-F1
#
_cell.length_a   1.000
_cell.length_b   1.000
_cell.length_c   1.000
_cell.angle_alpha   90.00
_cell.angle_beta   90.00
_cell.angle_gamma   90.00
#
_symmetry.space_group_name_H-M   'P 1'
#
loop_
_entity.id
_entity.type
_entity.pdbx_description
1 polymer ?
#
loop_
_entity_poly.entity_id
_entity_poly.type
_entity_poly.pdbx_seq_one_letter_code
_entity_poly.pdbx_strand_id
1 'polypeptide(L)'
;MSDIAERVLAIVAENNKLRGTVASLNSKINTLQDICASQNTENDELRTKNEALNKIIRDTGKAYDKPLEEKNYKILDLNERINKWEAECDSYKKKLDQLEKENEELKAKRDSDNQRLCAVETGLLHRNMQINKLIAILRRKITTHRVVRVALKAAFKLLPDLKQQTTFEGIVEHSKKVDHRALVEKEVSATLIEAGLVVGSNNLVLPTPTRAAEEEEEN
;
A
#
# COMPACT_ATOMS: atom_id res chain seq x y z
N MET A 1 -128.04 -27.84 48.33
CA MET A 1 -127.91 -26.90 47.20
C MET A 1 -126.85 -25.81 47.43
N SER A 2 -126.52 -25.42 48.66
CA SER A 2 -125.51 -24.38 48.96
C SER A 2 -124.05 -24.78 48.63
N ASP A 3 -123.63 -26.00 48.98
CA ASP A 3 -122.23 -26.48 48.87
C ASP A 3 -121.75 -26.69 47.41
N ILE A 4 -122.67 -27.10 46.51
CA ILE A 4 -122.36 -27.24 45.08
C ILE A 4 -122.11 -25.88 44.43
N ALA A 5 -122.86 -24.85 44.82
CA ALA A 5 -122.69 -23.49 44.29
C ALA A 5 -121.35 -22.86 44.72
N GLU A 6 -120.92 -23.08 45.97
CA GLU A 6 -119.61 -22.63 46.46
C GLU A 6 -118.45 -23.32 45.75
N ARG A 7 -118.53 -24.63 45.51
CA ARG A 7 -117.52 -25.37 44.75
C ARG A 7 -117.44 -24.91 43.29
N VAL A 8 -118.57 -24.63 42.65
CA VAL A 8 -118.60 -24.07 41.28
C VAL A 8 -117.99 -22.66 41.25
N LEU A 9 -118.29 -21.81 42.23
CA LEU A 9 -117.68 -20.47 42.34
C LEU A 9 -116.16 -20.54 42.55
N ALA A 10 -115.67 -21.46 43.38
CA ALA A 10 -114.24 -21.69 43.58
C ALA A 10 -113.54 -22.15 42.29
N ILE A 11 -114.15 -23.09 41.56
CA ILE A 11 -113.65 -23.57 40.26
C ILE A 11 -113.62 -22.44 39.22
N VAL A 12 -114.64 -21.57 39.19
CA VAL A 12 -114.66 -20.42 38.28
C VAL A 12 -113.57 -19.41 38.64
N ALA A 13 -113.37 -19.12 39.92
CA ALA A 13 -112.30 -18.22 40.38
C ALA A 13 -110.91 -18.77 40.03
N GLU A 14 -110.68 -20.07 40.22
CA GLU A 14 -109.44 -20.75 39.86
C GLU A 14 -109.22 -20.76 38.34
N ASN A 15 -110.25 -21.04 37.54
CA ASN A 15 -110.18 -20.96 36.08
C ASN A 15 -109.85 -19.55 35.57
N ASN A 16 -110.41 -18.51 36.21
CA ASN A 16 -110.08 -17.12 35.87
C ASN A 16 -108.62 -16.78 36.20
N LYS A 17 -108.11 -17.27 37.34
CA LYS A 17 -106.70 -17.13 37.72
C LYS A 17 -105.79 -17.85 36.71
N LEU A 18 -106.13 -19.09 36.34
CA LEU A 18 -105.41 -19.88 35.34
C LEU A 18 -105.41 -19.18 33.97
N ARG A 19 -106.55 -18.66 33.51
CA ARG A 19 -106.63 -17.86 32.28
C ARG A 19 -105.73 -16.63 32.32
N GLY A 20 -105.68 -15.91 33.45
CA GLY A 20 -104.76 -14.80 33.66
C GLY A 20 -103.29 -15.21 33.58
N THR A 21 -102.93 -16.35 34.16
CA THR A 21 -101.56 -16.88 34.06
C THR A 21 -101.20 -17.32 32.64
N VAL A 22 -102.12 -17.96 31.92
CA VAL A 22 -101.92 -18.36 30.51
C VAL A 22 -101.74 -17.12 29.62
N ALA A 23 -102.56 -16.08 29.81
CA ALA A 23 -102.40 -14.83 29.07
C ALA A 23 -101.05 -14.16 29.34
N SER A 24 -100.59 -14.13 30.60
CA SER A 24 -99.28 -13.60 30.98
C SER A 24 -98.12 -14.42 30.37
N LEU A 25 -98.22 -15.74 30.40
CA LEU A 25 -97.22 -16.63 29.81
C LEU A 25 -97.17 -16.48 28.28
N ASN A 26 -98.31 -16.38 27.60
CA ASN A 26 -98.36 -16.14 26.17
C ASN A 26 -97.73 -14.80 25.78
N SER A 27 -97.98 -13.74 26.57
CA SER A 27 -97.31 -12.45 26.36
C SER A 27 -95.80 -12.57 26.48
N LYS A 28 -95.29 -13.30 27.49
CA LYS A 28 -93.84 -13.53 27.65
C LYS A 28 -93.26 -14.38 26.52
N ILE A 29 -93.97 -15.41 26.08
CA ILE A 29 -93.56 -16.25 24.95
C ILE A 29 -93.39 -15.39 23.69
N ASN A 30 -94.36 -14.53 23.39
CA ASN A 30 -94.28 -13.64 22.23
C ASN A 30 -93.08 -12.69 22.34
N THR A 31 -92.85 -12.06 23.51
CA THR A 31 -91.68 -11.20 23.72
C THR A 31 -90.35 -11.96 23.56
N LEU A 32 -90.26 -13.19 24.07
CA LEU A 32 -89.07 -14.02 23.90
C LEU A 32 -88.86 -14.43 22.44
N GLN A 33 -89.93 -14.72 21.70
CA GLN A 33 -89.86 -15.01 20.26
C GLN A 33 -89.31 -13.81 19.47
N ASP A 34 -89.77 -12.59 19.78
CA ASP A 34 -89.28 -11.37 19.16
C ASP A 34 -87.79 -11.13 19.47
N ILE A 35 -87.36 -11.35 20.71
CA ILE A 35 -85.95 -11.27 21.11
C ILE A 35 -85.11 -12.31 20.37
N CYS A 36 -85.56 -13.56 20.29
CA CYS A 36 -84.85 -14.62 19.57
C CYS A 36 -84.73 -14.29 18.08
N ALA A 37 -85.78 -13.73 17.45
CA ALA A 37 -85.73 -13.30 16.07
C ALA A 37 -84.68 -12.18 15.87
N SER A 38 -84.68 -11.17 16.74
CA SER A 38 -83.70 -10.07 16.71
C SER A 38 -82.26 -10.56 16.92
N GLN A 39 -82.04 -11.49 17.85
CA GLN A 39 -80.72 -12.06 18.11
C GLN A 39 -80.23 -12.92 16.94
N ASN A 40 -81.12 -13.65 16.29
CA ASN A 40 -80.77 -14.40 15.08
C ASN A 40 -80.34 -13.47 13.95
N THR A 41 -81.05 -12.36 13.74
CA THR A 41 -80.64 -11.35 12.74
C THR A 41 -79.29 -10.73 13.07
N GLU A 42 -79.04 -10.41 14.34
CA GLU A 42 -77.74 -9.86 14.78
C GLU A 42 -76.60 -10.88 14.60
N ASN A 43 -76.83 -12.15 14.92
CA ASN A 43 -75.84 -13.20 14.70
C ASN A 43 -75.49 -13.38 13.22
N ASP A 44 -76.48 -13.31 12.32
CA ASP A 44 -76.24 -13.39 10.88
C ASP A 44 -75.44 -12.19 10.36
N GLU A 45 -75.73 -10.98 10.85
CA GLU A 45 -74.94 -9.78 10.56
C GLU A 45 -73.50 -9.88 11.06
N LEU A 46 -73.30 -10.37 12.29
CA LEU A 46 -71.97 -10.54 12.85
C LEU A 46 -71.18 -11.62 12.10
N ARG A 47 -71.84 -12.70 11.69
CA ARG A 47 -71.24 -13.76 10.88
C ARG A 47 -70.76 -13.23 9.53
N THR A 48 -71.60 -12.49 8.82
CA THR A 48 -71.24 -11.91 7.52
C THR A 48 -70.12 -10.87 7.65
N LYS A 49 -70.13 -10.02 8.70
CA LYS A 49 -69.02 -9.12 9.02
C LYS A 49 -67.72 -9.86 9.28
N ASN A 50 -67.75 -10.93 10.07
CA ASN A 50 -66.57 -11.76 10.35
C ASN A 50 -66.02 -12.43 9.08
N GLU A 51 -66.89 -12.96 8.22
CA GLU A 51 -66.48 -13.54 6.94
C GLU A 51 -65.82 -12.48 6.02
N ALA A 52 -66.36 -11.27 5.98
CA ALA A 52 -65.77 -10.15 5.24
C ALA A 52 -64.40 -9.73 5.80
N LEU A 53 -64.26 -9.58 7.11
CA LEU A 53 -62.99 -9.25 7.76
C LEU A 53 -61.94 -10.35 7.52
N ASN A 54 -62.31 -11.61 7.67
CA ASN A 54 -61.42 -12.75 7.39
C ASN A 54 -60.98 -12.81 5.93
N LYS A 55 -61.83 -12.37 4.99
CA LYS A 55 -61.45 -12.22 3.58
C LYS A 55 -60.42 -11.11 3.41
N ILE A 56 -60.66 -9.93 3.98
CA ILE A 56 -59.72 -8.80 3.90
C ILE A 56 -58.34 -9.20 4.45
N ILE A 57 -58.29 -9.82 5.64
CA ILE A 57 -57.01 -10.24 6.26
C ILE A 57 -56.25 -11.20 5.33
N ARG A 58 -56.94 -12.18 4.72
CA ARG A 58 -56.31 -13.13 3.79
C ARG A 58 -55.80 -12.46 2.53
N ASP A 59 -56.60 -11.57 1.93
CA ASP A 59 -56.24 -10.88 0.70
C ASP A 59 -55.08 -9.90 0.94
N THR A 60 -55.08 -9.20 2.08
CA THR A 60 -53.97 -8.34 2.51
C THR A 60 -52.70 -9.14 2.77
N GLY A 61 -52.77 -10.29 3.44
CA GLY A 61 -51.61 -11.17 3.64
C GLY A 61 -50.98 -11.57 2.31
N LYS A 62 -51.78 -12.11 1.39
CA LYS A 62 -51.31 -12.49 0.04
C LYS A 62 -50.72 -11.33 -0.76
N ALA A 63 -51.27 -10.12 -0.60
CA ALA A 63 -50.77 -8.93 -1.28
C ALA A 63 -49.37 -8.54 -0.81
N TYR A 64 -48.99 -8.84 0.43
CA TYR A 64 -47.67 -8.55 0.99
C TYR A 64 -46.65 -9.68 0.85
N ASP A 65 -47.09 -10.94 0.79
CA ASP A 65 -46.19 -12.10 0.71
C ASP A 65 -45.26 -12.02 -0.51
N LYS A 66 -45.81 -11.76 -1.70
CA LYS A 66 -45.00 -11.70 -2.93
C LYS A 66 -43.99 -10.55 -2.94
N PRO A 67 -44.36 -9.29 -2.62
CA PRO A 67 -43.38 -8.22 -2.47
C PRO A 67 -42.32 -8.50 -1.40
N LEU A 68 -42.69 -9.17 -0.31
CA LEU A 68 -41.75 -9.53 0.76
C LEU A 68 -40.71 -10.53 0.25
N GLU A 69 -41.13 -11.57 -0.47
CA GLU A 69 -40.22 -12.51 -1.12
C GLU A 69 -39.29 -11.82 -2.11
N GLU A 70 -39.81 -10.96 -2.99
CA GLU A 70 -39.02 -10.18 -3.94
C GLU A 70 -37.97 -9.30 -3.24
N LYS A 71 -38.34 -8.65 -2.13
CA LYS A 71 -37.43 -7.86 -1.31
C LYS A 71 -36.36 -8.73 -0.66
N ASN A 72 -36.73 -9.91 -0.14
CA ASN A 72 -35.77 -10.85 0.45
C ASN A 72 -34.73 -11.32 -0.58
N TYR A 73 -35.16 -11.68 -1.79
CA TYR A 73 -34.22 -12.02 -2.87
C TYR A 73 -33.29 -10.86 -3.21
N LYS A 74 -33.82 -9.63 -3.27
CA LYS A 74 -32.99 -8.44 -3.53
C LYS A 74 -31.99 -8.16 -2.41
N ILE A 75 -32.36 -8.40 -1.15
CA ILE A 75 -31.43 -8.26 -0.01
C ILE A 75 -30.31 -9.31 -0.12
N LEU A 76 -30.65 -10.55 -0.48
CA LEU A 76 -29.65 -11.61 -0.67
C LEU A 76 -28.67 -11.27 -1.80
N ASP A 77 -29.16 -10.85 -2.98
CA ASP A 77 -28.31 -10.42 -4.10
C ASP A 77 -27.37 -9.27 -3.70
N LEU A 78 -27.91 -8.25 -3.01
CA LEU A 78 -27.10 -7.13 -2.55
C LEU A 78 -26.03 -7.56 -1.53
N ASN A 79 -26.35 -8.46 -0.60
CA ASN A 79 -25.37 -8.99 0.34
C ASN A 79 -24.26 -9.78 -0.37
N GLU A 80 -24.58 -10.60 -1.37
CA GLU A 80 -23.56 -11.30 -2.16
C GLU A 80 -22.64 -10.32 -2.90
N ARG A 81 -23.19 -9.24 -3.44
CA ARG A 81 -22.41 -8.19 -4.11
C ARG A 81 -21.52 -7.43 -3.14
N ILE A 82 -22.02 -7.10 -1.95
CA ILE A 82 -21.24 -6.45 -0.88
C ILE A 82 -20.06 -7.34 -0.49
N ASN A 83 -20.31 -8.62 -0.23
CA ASN A 83 -19.24 -9.57 0.14
C ASN A 83 -18.16 -9.68 -0.94
N LYS A 84 -18.55 -9.69 -2.22
CA LYS A 84 -17.58 -9.67 -3.34
C LYS A 84 -16.75 -8.40 -3.36
N TRP A 85 -17.38 -7.24 -3.18
CA TRP A 85 -16.69 -5.95 -3.13
C TRP A 85 -15.75 -5.84 -1.92
N GLU A 86 -16.13 -6.35 -0.76
CA GLU A 86 -15.26 -6.40 0.42
C GLU A 86 -14.01 -7.25 0.15
N ALA A 87 -14.18 -8.43 -0.44
CA ALA A 87 -13.06 -9.30 -0.81
C ALA A 87 -12.12 -8.65 -1.84
N GLU A 88 -12.68 -7.94 -2.83
CA GLU A 88 -11.90 -7.18 -3.81
C GLU A 88 -11.12 -6.04 -3.14
N CYS A 89 -11.76 -5.26 -2.27
CA CYS A 89 -11.12 -4.19 -1.50
C CYS A 89 -9.96 -4.70 -0.65
N ASP A 90 -10.14 -5.82 0.05
CA ASP A 90 -9.07 -6.45 0.85
C ASP A 90 -7.91 -6.92 -0.03
N SER A 91 -8.20 -7.48 -1.20
CA SER A 91 -7.20 -7.88 -2.18
C SER A 91 -6.40 -6.67 -2.70
N TYR A 92 -7.09 -5.57 -3.06
CA TYR A 92 -6.43 -4.36 -3.52
C TYR A 92 -5.58 -3.71 -2.44
N LYS A 93 -6.05 -3.70 -1.18
CA LYS A 93 -5.30 -3.18 -0.04
C LYS A 93 -3.99 -3.94 0.16
N LYS A 94 -4.03 -5.27 0.17
CA LYS A 94 -2.81 -6.11 0.26
C LYS A 94 -1.84 -5.86 -0.89
N LYS A 95 -2.37 -5.67 -2.10
CA LYS A 95 -1.54 -5.37 -3.28
C LYS A 95 -0.90 -3.98 -3.20
N LEU A 96 -1.63 -3.00 -2.65
CA LEU A 96 -1.11 -1.66 -2.42
C LEU A 96 0.02 -1.69 -1.39
N ASP A 97 -0.18 -2.35 -0.25
CA ASP A 97 0.84 -2.49 0.81
C ASP A 97 2.12 -3.15 0.26
N GLN A 98 1.98 -4.17 -0.59
CA GLN A 98 3.11 -4.83 -1.23
C GLN A 98 3.86 -3.90 -2.20
N LEU A 99 3.14 -3.13 -3.02
CA LEU A 99 3.73 -2.17 -3.95
C LEU A 99 4.43 -1.01 -3.22
N GLU A 100 3.90 -0.57 -2.08
CA GLU A 100 4.53 0.45 -1.25
C GLU A 100 5.88 -0.04 -0.71
N LYS A 101 5.93 -1.27 -0.20
CA LYS A 101 7.17 -1.90 0.25
C LYS A 101 8.20 -2.04 -0.88
N GLU A 102 7.79 -2.53 -2.05
CA GLU A 102 8.68 -2.63 -3.22
C GLU A 102 9.21 -1.26 -3.66
N ASN A 103 8.39 -0.21 -3.57
CA ASN A 103 8.81 1.15 -3.90
C ASN A 103 9.83 1.70 -2.90
N GLU A 104 9.68 1.41 -1.60
CA GLU A 104 10.66 1.76 -0.58
C GLU A 104 12.01 1.06 -0.81
N GLU A 105 11.99 -0.24 -1.10
CA GLU A 105 13.20 -1.01 -1.42
C GLU A 105 13.91 -0.47 -2.66
N LEU A 106 13.15 -0.13 -3.72
CA LEU A 106 13.70 0.47 -4.94
C LEU A 106 14.28 1.87 -4.70
N LYS A 107 13.64 2.70 -3.87
CA LYS A 107 14.18 4.01 -3.48
C LYS A 107 15.50 3.86 -2.74
N ALA A 108 15.55 2.98 -1.73
CA ALA A 108 16.77 2.72 -0.97
C ALA A 108 17.92 2.23 -1.87
N LYS A 109 17.62 1.31 -2.80
CA LYS A 109 18.61 0.84 -3.77
C LYS A 109 19.10 1.96 -4.69
N ARG A 110 18.19 2.78 -5.21
CA ARG A 110 18.53 3.92 -6.07
C ARG A 110 19.41 4.92 -5.33
N ASP A 111 19.13 5.22 -4.07
CA ASP A 111 19.92 6.17 -3.29
C ASP A 111 21.33 5.60 -3.00
N SER A 112 21.44 4.30 -2.69
CA SER A 112 22.73 3.61 -2.54
C SER A 112 23.56 3.61 -3.83
N ASP A 113 22.93 3.29 -4.97
CA ASP A 113 23.60 3.31 -6.27
C ASP A 113 24.05 4.72 -6.64
N ASN A 114 23.25 5.74 -6.33
CA ASN A 114 23.59 7.13 -6.57
C ASN A 114 24.79 7.58 -5.72
N GLN A 115 24.84 7.20 -4.44
CA GLN A 115 26.01 7.44 -3.59
C GLN A 115 27.28 6.78 -4.15
N ARG A 116 27.16 5.52 -4.62
CA ARG A 116 28.28 4.81 -5.26
C ARG A 116 28.75 5.51 -6.54
N LEU A 117 27.84 6.00 -7.36
CA LEU A 117 28.18 6.77 -8.56
C LEU A 117 28.94 8.05 -8.21
N CYS A 118 28.49 8.82 -7.22
CA CYS A 118 29.21 10.01 -6.75
C CYS A 118 30.62 9.67 -6.23
N ALA A 119 30.77 8.58 -5.48
CA ALA A 119 32.09 8.13 -5.00
C ALA A 119 33.03 7.74 -6.16
N VAL A 120 32.50 7.07 -7.19
CA VAL A 120 33.29 6.72 -8.38
C VAL A 120 33.65 7.97 -9.18
N GLU A 121 32.72 8.90 -9.37
CA GLU A 121 32.93 10.14 -10.11
C GLU A 121 34.02 11.01 -9.45
N THR A 122 33.95 11.21 -8.14
CA THR A 122 34.98 11.92 -7.38
C THR A 122 36.35 11.23 -7.48
N GLY A 123 36.39 9.89 -7.42
CA GLY A 123 37.62 9.12 -7.63
C GLY A 123 38.21 9.28 -9.04
N LEU A 124 37.37 9.34 -10.08
CA LEU A 124 37.80 9.59 -11.46
C LEU A 124 38.34 11.01 -11.65
N LEU A 125 37.67 12.02 -11.09
CA LEU A 125 38.14 13.40 -11.12
C LEU A 125 39.52 13.54 -10.46
N HIS A 126 39.72 12.89 -9.31
CA HIS A 126 41.00 12.88 -8.62
C HIS A 126 42.11 12.25 -9.47
N ARG A 127 41.85 11.08 -10.07
CA ARG A 127 42.80 10.41 -10.97
C ARG A 127 43.13 11.25 -12.20
N ASN A 128 42.12 11.89 -12.81
CA ASN A 128 42.33 12.80 -13.94
C ASN A 128 43.24 13.97 -13.55
N MET A 129 43.09 14.52 -12.34
CA MET A 129 43.99 15.57 -11.83
C MET A 129 45.43 15.05 -11.67
N GLN A 130 45.62 13.86 -11.12
CA GLN A 130 46.95 13.23 -10.99
C GLN A 130 47.60 12.98 -12.36
N ILE A 131 46.85 12.45 -13.34
CA ILE A 131 47.32 12.22 -14.71
C ILE A 131 47.74 13.54 -15.37
N ASN A 132 46.93 14.59 -15.25
CA ASN A 132 47.26 15.90 -15.81
C ASN A 132 48.54 16.49 -15.19
N LYS A 133 48.74 16.34 -13.89
CA LYS A 133 50.00 16.72 -13.21
C LYS A 133 51.19 15.93 -13.76
N LEU A 134 51.05 14.61 -13.90
CA LEU A 134 52.10 13.75 -14.44
C LEU A 134 52.50 14.16 -15.86
N ILE A 135 51.51 14.42 -16.73
CA ILE A 135 51.73 14.90 -18.10
C ILE A 135 52.51 16.22 -18.08
N ALA A 136 52.16 17.16 -17.21
CA ALA A 136 52.85 18.44 -17.10
C ALA A 136 54.32 18.29 -16.66
N ILE A 137 54.57 17.48 -15.63
CA ILE A 137 55.93 17.20 -15.13
C ILE A 137 56.79 16.54 -16.20
N LEU A 138 56.24 15.52 -16.88
CA LEU A 138 56.95 14.83 -17.97
C LEU A 138 57.27 15.77 -19.12
N ARG A 139 56.32 16.61 -19.55
CA ARG A 139 56.56 17.63 -20.59
C ARG A 139 57.68 18.59 -20.20
N ARG A 140 57.71 19.04 -18.94
CA ARG A 140 58.78 19.90 -18.41
C ARG A 140 60.13 19.19 -18.47
N LYS A 141 60.23 17.96 -17.96
CA LYS A 141 61.48 17.18 -17.95
C LYS A 141 62.00 16.89 -19.37
N ILE A 142 61.13 16.53 -20.31
CA ILE A 142 61.49 16.34 -21.73
C ILE A 142 62.08 17.62 -22.32
N THR A 143 61.46 18.77 -22.02
CA THR A 143 61.92 20.08 -22.51
C THR A 143 63.29 20.42 -21.93
N THR A 144 63.47 20.29 -20.61
CA THR A 144 64.76 20.52 -19.95
C THR A 144 65.84 19.60 -20.50
N HIS A 145 65.56 18.31 -20.67
CA HIS A 145 66.51 17.36 -21.26
C HIS A 145 66.91 17.75 -22.68
N ARG A 146 65.95 18.20 -23.50
CA ARG A 146 66.23 18.68 -24.87
C ARG A 146 67.17 19.89 -24.85
N VAL A 147 66.93 20.87 -23.98
CA VAL A 147 67.79 22.07 -23.85
C VAL A 147 69.20 21.68 -23.40
N VAL A 148 69.33 20.87 -22.35
CA VAL A 148 70.62 20.39 -21.84
C VAL A 148 71.39 19.62 -22.92
N ARG A 149 70.72 18.76 -23.69
CA ARG A 149 71.34 18.02 -24.78
C ARG A 149 71.85 18.93 -25.90
N VAL A 150 71.13 19.99 -26.24
CA VAL A 150 71.58 20.99 -27.21
C VAL A 150 72.79 21.77 -26.67
N ALA A 151 72.75 22.19 -25.40
CA ALA A 151 73.85 22.90 -24.75
C ALA A 151 75.13 22.04 -24.69
N LEU A 152 75.03 20.77 -24.30
CA LEU A 152 76.15 19.81 -24.30
C LEU A 152 76.76 19.66 -25.70
N LYS A 153 75.94 19.52 -26.74
CA LYS A 153 76.43 19.45 -28.13
C LYS A 153 77.13 20.74 -28.56
N ALA A 154 76.66 21.90 -28.11
CA ALA A 154 77.29 23.18 -28.42
C ALA A 154 78.62 23.34 -27.66
N ALA A 155 78.65 23.02 -26.37
CA ALA A 155 79.86 23.05 -25.54
C ALA A 155 80.96 22.14 -26.09
N PHE A 156 80.61 20.94 -26.55
CA PHE A 156 81.56 20.03 -27.20
C PHE A 156 82.22 20.66 -28.44
N LYS A 157 81.45 21.38 -29.28
CA LYS A 157 81.97 22.07 -30.47
C LYS A 157 82.90 23.25 -30.14
N LEU A 158 82.83 23.79 -28.93
CA LEU A 158 83.63 24.94 -28.49
C LEU A 158 84.95 24.54 -27.80
N LEU A 159 85.19 23.24 -27.56
CA LEU A 159 86.43 22.75 -26.95
C LEU A 159 87.62 22.99 -27.91
N PRO A 160 88.64 23.76 -27.50
CA PRO A 160 89.72 24.21 -28.39
C PRO A 160 90.82 23.17 -28.65
N ASP A 161 90.91 22.11 -27.85
CA ASP A 161 91.99 21.11 -27.93
C ASP A 161 91.43 19.71 -28.29
N LEU A 162 92.08 19.04 -29.25
CA LEU A 162 91.74 17.70 -29.72
C LEU A 162 91.77 16.68 -28.57
N LYS A 163 92.73 16.80 -27.63
CA LYS A 163 92.81 15.95 -26.43
C LYS A 163 91.58 16.07 -25.53
N GLN A 164 91.04 17.28 -25.37
CA GLN A 164 89.85 17.51 -24.54
C GLN A 164 88.59 16.95 -25.22
N GLN A 165 88.51 17.03 -26.54
CA GLN A 165 87.43 16.39 -27.31
C GLN A 165 87.49 14.86 -27.20
N THR A 166 88.67 14.24 -27.32
CA THR A 166 88.82 12.77 -27.16
C THR A 166 88.47 12.30 -25.74
N THR A 167 88.84 13.10 -24.72
CA THR A 167 88.50 12.81 -23.32
C THR A 167 86.99 12.86 -23.10
N PHE A 168 86.31 13.86 -23.69
CA PHE A 168 84.86 14.00 -23.61
C PHE A 168 84.13 12.87 -24.34
N GLU A 169 84.59 12.47 -25.54
CA GLU A 169 84.05 11.31 -26.26
C GLU A 169 84.20 10.02 -25.45
N GLY A 170 85.35 9.82 -24.79
CA GLY A 170 85.58 8.69 -23.89
C GLY A 170 84.59 8.66 -22.73
N ILE A 171 84.33 9.81 -22.08
CA ILE A 171 83.33 9.92 -21.01
C ILE A 171 81.92 9.63 -21.51
N VAL A 172 81.54 10.15 -22.68
CA VAL A 172 80.23 9.88 -23.30
C VAL A 172 80.07 8.40 -23.61
N GLU A 173 81.09 7.76 -24.18
CA GLU A 173 81.05 6.34 -24.50
C GLU A 173 80.97 5.47 -23.22
N HIS A 174 81.68 5.86 -22.17
CA HIS A 174 81.58 5.21 -20.85
C HIS A 174 80.18 5.38 -20.25
N SER A 175 79.59 6.58 -20.33
CA SER A 175 78.23 6.83 -19.84
C SER A 175 77.17 6.00 -20.57
N LYS A 176 77.39 5.59 -21.82
CA LYS A 176 76.48 4.67 -22.54
C LYS A 176 76.57 3.23 -22.03
N LYS A 177 77.70 2.85 -21.43
CA LYS A 177 77.99 1.50 -20.92
C LYS A 177 77.63 1.34 -19.43
N VAL A 178 77.47 2.44 -18.70
CA VAL A 178 77.06 2.45 -17.29
C VAL A 178 75.56 2.19 -17.16
N ASP A 179 75.19 1.28 -16.26
CA ASP A 179 73.79 1.02 -15.91
C ASP A 179 73.23 2.18 -15.06
N HIS A 180 72.36 2.99 -15.67
CA HIS A 180 71.70 4.13 -15.00
C HIS A 180 70.38 3.75 -14.35
N ARG A 181 70.02 2.46 -14.31
CA ARG A 181 68.72 1.99 -13.83
C ARG A 181 68.34 2.56 -12.48
N ALA A 182 69.24 2.56 -11.50
CA ALA A 182 68.97 3.10 -10.16
C ALA A 182 68.65 4.61 -10.16
N LEU A 183 69.32 5.38 -11.02
CA LEU A 183 69.07 6.82 -11.16
C LEU A 183 67.73 7.08 -11.86
N VAL A 184 67.42 6.29 -12.89
CA VAL A 184 66.13 6.35 -13.59
C VAL A 184 64.99 5.97 -12.65
N GLU A 185 65.14 4.90 -11.87
CA GLU A 185 64.15 4.46 -10.88
C GLU A 185 63.90 5.52 -9.79
N LYS A 186 64.97 6.18 -9.31
CA LYS A 186 64.85 7.30 -8.37
C LYS A 186 64.09 8.48 -8.99
N GLU A 187 64.38 8.83 -10.24
CA GLU A 187 63.74 9.94 -10.95
C GLU A 187 62.27 9.65 -11.29
N VAL A 188 61.96 8.41 -11.68
CA VAL A 188 60.58 7.95 -11.89
C VAL A 188 59.81 8.01 -10.57
N SER A 189 60.40 7.53 -9.48
CA SER A 189 59.78 7.58 -8.15
C SER A 189 59.51 9.03 -7.70
N ALA A 190 60.46 9.94 -7.90
CA ALA A 190 60.28 11.36 -7.60
C ALA A 190 59.16 11.99 -8.44
N THR A 191 59.07 11.63 -9.72
CA THR A 191 58.04 12.11 -10.65
C THR A 191 56.64 11.63 -10.25
N LEU A 192 56.53 10.38 -9.81
CA LEU A 192 55.27 9.81 -9.33
C LEU A 192 54.81 10.48 -8.03
N ILE A 193 55.74 10.69 -7.08
CA ILE A 193 55.46 11.40 -5.82
C ILE A 193 55.03 12.85 -6.09
N GLU A 194 55.72 13.56 -6.99
CA GLU A 194 55.37 14.94 -7.39
C GLU A 194 53.97 15.03 -8.04
N ALA A 195 53.57 13.99 -8.78
CA ALA A 195 52.21 13.87 -9.33
C ALA A 195 51.15 13.50 -8.26
N GLY A 196 51.57 13.21 -7.03
CA GLY A 196 50.70 12.81 -5.92
C GLY A 196 50.29 11.34 -5.97
N LEU A 197 51.09 10.47 -6.59
CA LEU A 197 50.91 9.02 -6.61
C LEU A 197 51.74 8.37 -5.49
N VAL A 198 51.14 7.43 -4.75
CA VAL A 198 51.85 6.65 -3.73
C VAL A 198 52.70 5.59 -4.41
N VAL A 199 54.01 5.57 -4.11
CA VAL A 199 54.96 4.60 -4.63
C VAL A 199 55.24 3.56 -3.54
N GLY A 200 54.52 2.43 -3.58
CA GLY A 200 54.78 1.25 -2.75
C GLY A 200 55.55 0.19 -3.54
N SER A 201 56.57 -0.42 -2.94
CA SER A 201 57.50 -1.35 -3.61
C SER A 201 56.86 -2.66 -4.11
N ASN A 202 55.62 -2.95 -3.76
CA ASN A 202 54.83 -4.04 -4.34
C ASN A 202 53.36 -3.58 -4.40
N ASN A 203 52.87 -3.37 -5.62
CA ASN A 203 51.55 -2.83 -6.00
C ASN A 203 51.41 -1.31 -5.87
N LEU A 204 51.09 -0.67 -7.01
CA LEU A 204 50.48 0.66 -7.08
C LEU A 204 49.13 0.61 -6.34
N VAL A 205 49.16 0.80 -5.03
CA VAL A 205 47.95 1.02 -4.25
C VAL A 205 47.64 2.51 -4.35
N LEU A 206 46.72 2.85 -5.26
CA LEU A 206 46.03 4.12 -5.20
C LEU A 206 45.33 4.23 -3.84
N PRO A 207 45.41 5.37 -3.14
CA PRO A 207 44.66 5.55 -1.92
C PRO A 207 43.17 5.38 -2.24
N THR A 208 42.52 4.41 -1.60
CA THR A 208 41.08 4.24 -1.65
C THR A 208 40.45 5.45 -0.97
N PRO A 209 39.51 6.18 -1.61
CA PRO A 209 38.82 7.26 -0.95
C PRO A 209 37.75 6.67 -0.05
N THR A 210 38.11 6.27 1.17
CA THR A 210 37.15 5.99 2.25
C THR A 210 37.84 6.04 3.60
N ARG A 211 37.74 7.19 4.28
CA ARG A 211 37.49 7.35 5.72
C ARG A 211 37.56 8.84 6.11
N ALA A 212 36.55 9.60 5.73
CA ALA A 212 36.32 10.95 6.25
C ALA A 212 34.85 11.12 6.71
N ALA A 213 34.15 10.03 7.05
CA ALA A 213 32.74 10.07 7.41
C ALA A 213 32.39 9.18 8.63
N GLU A 214 33.35 8.91 9.52
CA GLU A 214 33.09 8.14 10.77
C GLU A 214 33.59 8.85 12.05
N GLU A 215 33.91 10.14 12.01
CA GLU A 215 34.28 10.92 13.22
C GLU A 215 33.48 12.22 13.32
N GLU A 216 32.15 12.15 13.21
CA GLU A 216 31.23 13.20 13.71
C GLU A 216 29.94 12.54 14.23
N GLU A 217 30.05 11.62 15.18
CA GLU A 217 28.91 11.16 15.99
C GLU A 217 29.39 10.70 17.38
N GLU A 218 30.17 11.54 18.07
CA GLU A 218 30.34 11.49 19.53
C GLU A 218 30.76 12.87 20.04
N ASN A 219 29.76 13.75 20.22
CA ASN A 219 29.72 14.85 21.21
C ASN A 219 28.30 15.41 21.31
#